data_AF-A0A1C7D1B2-F1
#
_entry.id   AF-A0A1C7D1B2-F1
#
_cell.length_a   1.000
_cell.length_b   1.000
_cell.length_c   1.000
_cell.angle_alpha   90.00
_cell.angle_beta   90.00
_cell.angle_gamma   90.00
#
_symmetry.space_group_name_H-M   'P 1'
#
loop_
_entity.id
_entity.type
_entity.pdbx_description
1 polymer ?
#
loop_
_entity_poly.entity_id
_entity_poly.type
_entity_poly.pdbx_seq_one_letter_code
_entity_poly.pdbx_strand_id
1 'polypeptide(L)'
;GSHMARAQVSEAILLAEGQKSAVTEYYLNHGEWPGDNSSAGVATSADIKGKYVQSVTVANGVITAQMASSNVNNEIKSKKLSLWAKRQNGSVKWFCGQPVTRTTATATDVAAANGKTDDKINTKHLPSTCRDDSSAS
;
A
#
# COMPACT_ATOMS: atom_id res chain seq x y z
N GLY A 1 -14.66 -17.73 -4.73
CA GLY A 1 -15.75 -16.77 -4.43
C GLY A 1 -15.22 -15.53 -3.72
N SER A 2 -16.04 -14.48 -3.56
CA SER A 2 -15.66 -13.16 -2.99
C SER A 2 -15.05 -13.26 -1.58
N HIS A 3 -15.56 -14.14 -0.72
CA HIS A 3 -15.01 -14.35 0.63
C HIS A 3 -13.54 -14.78 0.62
N MET A 4 -13.15 -15.67 -0.31
CA MET A 4 -11.77 -16.12 -0.45
C MET A 4 -10.85 -15.00 -0.94
N ALA A 5 -11.33 -14.15 -1.85
CA ALA A 5 -10.55 -13.00 -2.31
C ALA A 5 -10.30 -12.01 -1.17
N ARG A 6 -11.32 -11.69 -0.35
CA ARG A 6 -11.15 -10.84 0.84
C ARG A 6 -10.11 -11.38 1.81
N ALA A 7 -10.13 -12.69 2.09
CA ALA A 7 -9.14 -13.32 2.96
C ALA A 7 -7.71 -13.22 2.39
N GLN A 8 -7.54 -13.42 1.09
CA GLN A 8 -6.24 -13.26 0.42
C GLN A 8 -5.74 -11.81 0.45
N VAL A 9 -6.65 -10.85 0.24
CA VAL A 9 -6.35 -9.41 0.32
C VAL A 9 -5.94 -8.99 1.73
N SER A 10 -6.53 -9.57 2.78
CA SER A 10 -6.14 -9.27 4.17
C SER A 10 -4.66 -9.58 4.43
N GLU A 11 -4.08 -10.61 3.82
CA GLU A 11 -2.65 -10.89 3.95
C GLU A 11 -1.79 -9.77 3.34
N ALA A 12 -2.19 -9.26 2.17
CA ALA A 12 -1.53 -8.12 1.53
C ALA A 12 -1.58 -6.86 2.39
N ILE A 13 -2.71 -6.61 3.05
CA ILE A 13 -2.86 -5.50 3.99
C ILE A 13 -1.91 -5.71 5.18
N LEU A 14 -1.91 -6.87 5.83
CA LEU A 14 -1.05 -7.13 6.99
C LEU A 14 0.46 -6.97 6.66
N LEU A 15 0.90 -7.48 5.51
CA LEU A 15 2.29 -7.32 5.08
C LEU A 15 2.65 -5.86 4.78
N ALA A 16 1.74 -5.10 4.16
CA ALA A 16 1.91 -3.66 3.95
C ALA A 16 1.92 -2.89 5.28
N GLU A 17 1.05 -3.25 6.24
CA GLU A 17 0.98 -2.63 7.55
C GLU A 17 2.27 -2.79 8.37
N GLY A 18 2.96 -3.92 8.21
CA GLY A 18 4.27 -4.15 8.80
C GLY A 18 5.32 -3.09 8.43
N GLN A 19 5.14 -2.35 7.33
CA GLN A 19 6.08 -1.33 6.88
C GLN A 19 5.74 0.08 7.42
N LYS A 20 4.55 0.28 8.01
CA LYS A 20 4.09 1.60 8.48
C LYS A 20 5.05 2.25 9.48
N SER A 21 5.58 1.47 10.41
CA SER A 21 6.47 1.97 11.47
C SER A 21 7.73 2.60 10.86
N ALA A 22 8.43 1.84 10.01
CA ALA A 22 9.67 2.28 9.39
C ALA A 22 9.47 3.51 8.48
N VAL A 23 8.38 3.53 7.69
CA VAL A 23 8.03 4.69 6.85
C VAL A 23 7.70 5.92 7.68
N THR A 24 7.00 5.74 8.81
CA THR A 24 6.65 6.84 9.72
C THR A 24 7.89 7.39 10.42
N GLU A 25 8.73 6.50 10.95
CA GLU A 25 9.97 6.88 11.64
C GLU A 25 10.92 7.64 10.70
N TYR A 26 11.08 7.17 9.45
CA TYR A 26 11.85 7.89 8.45
C TYR A 26 11.31 9.32 8.25
N TYR A 27 9.99 9.46 8.08
CA TYR A 27 9.36 10.77 7.89
C TYR A 27 9.59 11.70 9.09
N LEU A 28 9.45 11.19 10.31
CA LEU A 28 9.65 11.98 11.53
C LEU A 28 11.11 12.43 11.69
N ASN A 29 12.08 11.62 11.26
CA ASN A 29 13.50 11.94 11.37
C ASN A 29 14.02 12.85 10.25
N HIS A 30 13.45 12.77 9.05
CA HIS A 30 13.97 13.49 7.87
C HIS A 30 13.07 14.62 7.38
N GLY A 31 11.81 14.68 7.82
CA GLY A 31 10.82 15.65 7.36
C GLY A 31 10.25 15.37 5.96
N GLU A 32 10.67 14.28 5.32
CA GLU A 32 10.20 13.81 4.03
C GLU A 32 9.99 12.29 4.03
N TRP A 33 9.14 11.81 3.13
CA TRP A 33 8.85 10.38 3.01
C TRP A 33 10.02 9.61 2.40
N PRO A 34 10.26 8.34 2.79
CA PRO A 34 11.31 7.54 2.18
C PRO A 34 11.01 7.31 0.70
N GLY A 35 12.01 7.57 -0.15
CA GLY A 35 11.87 7.40 -1.60
C GLY A 35 11.58 5.96 -2.02
N ASP A 36 12.15 5.00 -1.30
CA ASP A 36 12.06 3.57 -1.58
C ASP A 36 12.15 2.69 -0.31
N ASN A 37 12.12 1.36 -0.50
CA ASN A 37 12.27 0.38 0.58
C ASN A 37 13.60 0.54 1.34
N SER A 38 14.70 0.78 0.63
CA SER A 38 16.03 0.85 1.24
C SER A 38 16.17 2.08 2.12
N SER A 39 15.65 3.22 1.65
CA SER A 39 15.60 4.48 2.39
C SER A 39 14.75 4.33 3.65
N ALA A 40 13.62 3.62 3.55
CA ALA A 40 12.78 3.29 4.71
C ALA A 40 13.45 2.30 5.69
N GLY A 41 14.58 1.69 5.34
CA GLY A 41 15.25 0.68 6.18
C GLY A 41 14.53 -0.68 6.22
N VAL A 42 13.74 -1.00 5.19
CA VAL A 42 13.03 -2.29 5.08
C VAL A 42 13.63 -3.15 3.96
N ALA A 43 13.28 -4.44 3.96
CA ALA A 43 13.74 -5.39 2.94
C ALA A 43 13.35 -4.96 1.52
N THR A 44 14.06 -5.48 0.51
CA THR A 44 13.73 -5.21 -0.89
C THR A 44 12.31 -5.68 -1.21
N SER A 45 11.66 -5.05 -2.20
CA SER A 45 10.24 -5.29 -2.43
C SER A 45 9.88 -6.75 -2.74
N ALA A 46 10.77 -7.49 -3.40
CA ALA A 46 10.59 -8.91 -3.74
C ALA A 46 10.85 -9.87 -2.56
N ASP A 47 11.47 -9.38 -1.49
CA ASP A 47 11.69 -10.14 -0.26
C ASP A 47 10.52 -9.98 0.71
N ILE A 48 9.76 -8.89 0.61
CA ILE A 48 8.50 -8.71 1.36
C ILE A 48 7.36 -9.38 0.57
N LYS A 49 7.26 -10.69 0.70
CA LYS A 49 6.28 -11.55 0.02
C LYS A 49 5.61 -12.52 0.98
N GLY A 50 4.49 -13.09 0.54
CA GLY A 50 3.68 -14.01 1.32
C GLY A 50 3.08 -15.11 0.44
N LYS A 51 2.15 -15.88 1.02
CA LYS A 51 1.41 -16.92 0.31
C LYS A 51 0.63 -16.35 -0.88
N TYR A 52 0.03 -15.17 -0.70
CA TYR A 52 -0.80 -14.52 -1.73
C TYR A 52 -0.23 -13.19 -2.21
N VAL A 53 0.95 -12.80 -1.76
CA VAL A 53 1.56 -11.49 -1.99
C VAL A 53 2.88 -11.67 -2.71
N GLN A 54 3.02 -11.01 -3.85
CA GLN A 54 4.22 -11.06 -4.68
C GLN A 54 5.32 -10.13 -4.16
N SER A 55 4.93 -8.94 -3.72
CA SER A 55 5.87 -7.89 -3.31
C SER A 55 5.17 -6.78 -2.53
N VAL A 56 5.92 -6.10 -1.67
CA VAL A 56 5.52 -4.84 -1.03
C VAL A 56 6.56 -3.77 -1.33
N THR A 57 6.12 -2.71 -2.01
CA THR A 57 6.99 -1.61 -2.46
C THR A 57 6.69 -0.34 -1.67
N VAL A 58 7.71 0.34 -1.19
CA VAL A 58 7.65 1.72 -0.71
C VAL A 58 8.05 2.63 -1.85
N ALA A 59 7.27 3.67 -2.13
CA ALA A 59 7.57 4.68 -3.12
C ALA A 59 7.13 6.05 -2.60
N ASN A 60 8.09 6.93 -2.30
CA ASN A 60 7.84 8.20 -1.63
C ASN A 60 6.92 8.04 -0.41
N GLY A 61 7.10 7.01 0.42
CA GLY A 61 6.27 6.70 1.59
C GLY A 61 4.85 6.17 1.29
N VAL A 62 4.50 5.92 0.04
CA VAL A 62 3.33 5.09 -0.30
C VAL A 62 3.77 3.63 -0.27
N ILE A 63 3.09 2.80 0.53
CA ILE A 63 3.33 1.37 0.60
C ILE A 63 2.32 0.68 -0.32
N THR A 64 2.78 -0.10 -1.30
CA THR A 64 1.92 -0.79 -2.27
C THR A 64 2.19 -2.28 -2.23
N ALA A 65 1.17 -3.07 -1.90
CA ALA A 65 1.23 -4.52 -1.96
C ALA A 65 0.66 -5.02 -3.30
N GLN A 66 1.35 -5.97 -3.92
CA GLN A 66 0.90 -6.65 -5.13
C GLN A 66 0.52 -8.10 -4.81
N MET A 67 -0.67 -8.52 -5.23
CA MET A 67 -1.11 -9.90 -5.13
C MET A 67 -0.29 -10.81 -6.06
N ALA A 68 -0.11 -12.07 -5.67
CA ALA A 68 0.56 -13.07 -6.49
C ALA A 68 -0.14 -13.29 -7.84
N SER A 69 0.58 -13.85 -8.81
CA SER A 69 0.07 -14.23 -10.13
C SER A 69 -0.51 -15.65 -10.18
N SER A 70 -0.25 -16.46 -9.15
CA SER A 70 -0.71 -17.84 -9.02
C SER A 70 -1.29 -18.08 -7.62
N ASN A 71 -2.10 -19.14 -7.47
CA ASN A 71 -2.71 -19.55 -6.20
C ASN A 71 -3.54 -18.47 -5.48
N VAL A 72 -4.01 -17.47 -6.23
CA VAL A 72 -4.93 -16.43 -5.78
C VAL A 72 -6.21 -16.46 -6.60
N ASN A 73 -7.27 -15.86 -6.07
CA ASN A 73 -8.51 -15.67 -6.80
C ASN A 73 -8.25 -14.85 -8.08
N ASN A 74 -8.80 -15.31 -9.20
CA ASN A 74 -8.62 -14.67 -10.51
C ASN A 74 -9.00 -13.18 -10.52
N GLU A 75 -9.98 -12.77 -9.70
CA GLU A 75 -10.42 -11.38 -9.62
C GLU A 75 -9.43 -10.45 -8.90
N ILE A 76 -8.40 -10.97 -8.23
CA ILE A 76 -7.38 -10.17 -7.54
C ILE A 76 -5.96 -10.48 -8.00
N LYS A 77 -5.79 -11.39 -8.96
CA LYS A 77 -4.50 -11.81 -9.49
C LYS A 77 -3.68 -10.62 -10.00
N SER A 78 -2.44 -10.50 -9.51
CA SER A 78 -1.50 -9.42 -9.86
C SER A 78 -2.00 -7.99 -9.59
N LYS A 79 -3.14 -7.83 -8.93
CA LYS A 79 -3.73 -6.53 -8.56
C LYS A 79 -3.06 -5.97 -7.32
N LYS A 80 -3.29 -4.68 -7.05
CA LYS A 80 -2.61 -3.92 -6.02
C LYS A 80 -3.59 -3.19 -5.10
N LEU A 81 -3.12 -2.90 -3.90
CA LEU A 81 -3.66 -1.93 -2.95
C LEU A 81 -2.52 -1.09 -2.40
N SER A 82 -2.84 0.11 -1.91
CA SER A 82 -1.86 1.00 -1.30
C SER A 82 -2.29 1.44 0.10
N LEU A 83 -1.29 1.64 0.94
CA LEU A 83 -1.38 2.36 2.19
C LEU A 83 -0.56 3.64 2.04
N TRP A 84 -1.10 4.76 2.50
CA TRP A 84 -0.39 6.02 2.50
C TRP A 84 -0.72 6.80 3.76
N ALA A 85 0.20 7.64 4.20
CA ALA A 85 -0.05 8.55 5.29
C ALA A 85 -0.09 10.00 4.84
N LYS A 86 -0.85 10.82 5.56
CA LYS A 86 -0.81 12.28 5.50
C LYS A 86 -0.42 12.83 6.86
N ARG A 87 0.35 13.91 6.90
CA ARG A 87 0.70 14.59 8.16
C ARG A 87 -0.51 15.34 8.71
N GLN A 88 -0.76 15.21 10.01
CA GLN A 88 -1.78 15.98 10.74
C GLN A 88 -1.23 16.42 12.10
N ASN A 89 -1.07 17.74 12.29
CA ASN A 89 -0.76 18.39 13.57
C ASN A 89 0.23 17.61 14.48
N GLY A 90 1.41 17.29 13.97
CA GLY A 90 2.47 16.59 14.74
C GLY A 90 2.38 15.06 14.74
N SER A 91 1.39 14.49 14.07
CA SER A 91 1.22 13.04 13.86
C SER A 91 1.07 12.71 12.37
N VAL A 92 1.05 11.42 12.03
CA VAL A 92 0.69 10.93 10.71
C VAL A 92 -0.59 10.10 10.80
N LYS A 93 -1.52 10.33 9.87
CA LYS A 93 -2.74 9.53 9.72
C LYS A 93 -2.59 8.63 8.51
N TRP A 94 -2.81 7.32 8.71
CA TRP A 94 -2.73 6.32 7.66
C TRP A 94 -4.09 6.04 7.03
N PHE A 95 -4.06 5.76 5.74
CA PHE A 95 -5.18 5.38 4.90
C PHE A 95 -4.85 4.10 4.15
N CYS A 96 -5.88 3.38 3.72
CA CYS A 96 -5.74 2.13 2.99
C CYS A 96 -6.81 2.06 1.90
N GLY A 97 -6.42 1.73 0.68
CA GLY A 97 -7.36 1.71 -0.43
C GLY A 97 -6.76 1.25 -1.74
N GLN A 98 -7.39 1.68 -2.83
CA GLN A 98 -6.90 1.41 -4.17
C GLN A 98 -5.51 2.04 -4.39
N PRO A 99 -4.77 1.59 -5.42
CA PRO A 99 -3.43 2.10 -5.69
C PRO A 99 -3.38 3.62 -5.86
N VAL A 100 -2.46 4.25 -5.13
CA VAL A 100 -2.17 5.68 -5.19
C VAL A 100 -0.68 5.91 -5.49
N THR A 101 -0.34 7.11 -5.91
CA THR A 101 1.03 7.55 -6.10
C THR A 101 1.24 8.90 -5.43
N ARG A 102 2.43 9.08 -4.84
CA ARG A 102 2.90 10.37 -4.35
C ARG A 102 3.97 10.90 -5.30
N THR A 103 3.80 12.14 -5.74
CA THR A 103 4.67 12.76 -6.76
C THR A 103 6.10 12.94 -6.27
N THR A 104 6.30 13.34 -5.01
CA THR A 104 7.62 13.54 -4.41
C THR A 104 7.66 13.06 -2.95
N ALA A 105 8.85 12.80 -2.44
CA ALA A 105 9.08 12.49 -1.02
C ALA A 105 8.56 13.60 -0.07
N THR A 106 8.55 14.85 -0.51
CA THR A 106 8.09 15.99 0.31
C THR A 106 6.59 16.28 0.22
N ALA A 107 5.87 15.64 -0.72
CA ALA A 107 4.45 15.91 -0.91
C ALA A 107 3.59 15.38 0.25
N THR A 108 2.57 16.14 0.62
CA THR A 108 1.58 15.75 1.62
C THR A 108 0.51 14.84 1.03
N ASP A 109 0.06 15.16 -0.18
CA ASP A 109 -1.04 14.48 -0.84
C ASP A 109 -0.59 13.34 -1.74
N VAL A 110 -1.55 12.49 -2.06
CA VAL A 110 -1.43 11.41 -3.04
C VAL A 110 -2.49 11.59 -4.09
N ALA A 111 -2.24 11.06 -5.28
CA ALA A 111 -3.23 10.95 -6.34
C ALA A 111 -3.54 9.48 -6.60
N ALA A 112 -4.75 9.18 -7.09
CA ALA A 112 -5.04 7.86 -7.62
C ALA A 112 -3.99 7.49 -8.69
N ALA A 113 -3.44 6.27 -8.62
CA ALA A 113 -2.43 5.84 -9.57
C ALA A 113 -3.03 5.75 -10.98
N ASN A 114 -2.29 6.21 -11.99
CA ASN A 114 -2.64 6.16 -13.42
C ASN A 114 -2.64 4.73 -14.01
N GLY A 115 -2.71 3.69 -13.19
CA GLY A 115 -2.80 2.30 -13.62
C GLY A 115 -4.15 1.98 -14.26
N LYS A 116 -4.20 0.92 -15.08
CA LYS A 116 -5.47 0.43 -15.62
C LYS A 116 -6.39 0.04 -14.47
N THR A 117 -7.70 0.11 -14.65
CA THR A 117 -8.68 -0.42 -13.68
C THR A 117 -8.38 -1.87 -13.30
N ASP A 118 -7.73 -2.62 -14.21
CA ASP A 118 -7.30 -3.99 -13.98
C ASP A 118 -6.16 -4.16 -12.98
N ASP A 119 -5.40 -3.10 -12.68
CA ASP A 119 -4.35 -3.15 -11.66
C ASP A 119 -4.89 -2.97 -10.24
N LYS A 120 -6.16 -2.55 -10.11
CA LYS A 120 -6.78 -2.18 -8.82
C LYS A 120 -7.66 -3.31 -8.30
N ILE A 121 -7.49 -3.68 -7.04
CA ILE A 121 -8.42 -4.59 -6.37
C ILE A 121 -9.81 -3.93 -6.34
N ASN A 122 -10.84 -4.66 -6.78
CA ASN A 122 -12.21 -4.18 -6.72
C ASN A 122 -12.62 -3.97 -5.25
N THR A 123 -13.29 -2.86 -4.94
CA THR A 123 -13.68 -2.50 -3.57
C THR A 123 -14.52 -3.57 -2.88
N LYS A 124 -15.25 -4.41 -3.62
CA LYS A 124 -15.99 -5.56 -3.06
C LYS A 124 -15.08 -6.58 -2.36
N HIS A 125 -13.79 -6.63 -2.72
CA HIS A 125 -12.78 -7.53 -2.15
C HIS A 125 -11.91 -6.85 -1.08
N LEU A 126 -12.03 -5.53 -0.91
CA LEU A 126 -11.36 -4.80 0.17
C LEU A 126 -12.21 -4.86 1.44
N PRO A 127 -11.61 -5.03 2.64
CA PRO A 127 -12.27 -4.76 3.91
C PRO A 127 -12.80 -3.32 3.96
N SER A 128 -13.83 -3.05 4.77
CA SER A 128 -14.39 -1.69 4.90
C SER A 128 -13.35 -0.66 5.36
N THR A 129 -12.39 -1.08 6.17
CA THR A 129 -11.28 -0.27 6.68
C THR A 129 -10.18 0.00 5.66
N CYS A 130 -10.27 -0.55 4.45
CA CYS A 130 -9.30 -0.34 3.38
C CYS A 130 -9.99 0.08 2.08
N ARG A 131 -10.86 1.09 2.17
CA ARG A 131 -11.61 1.65 1.03
C ARG A 131 -11.50 3.17 0.97
N ASP A 132 -10.43 3.73 1.52
CA ASP A 132 -10.18 5.16 1.48
C ASP A 132 -9.94 5.61 0.04
N ASP A 133 -10.47 6.79 -0.31
CA ASP A 133 -10.14 7.48 -1.55
C ASP A 133 -8.80 8.22 -1.40
N SER A 134 -8.07 8.41 -2.50
CA SER A 134 -6.82 9.21 -2.51
C SER A 134 -6.96 10.61 -1.88
N SER A 135 -8.15 11.20 -1.95
CA SER A 135 -8.50 12.50 -1.39
C SER A 135 -8.88 12.48 0.09
N ALA A 136 -8.88 11.32 0.75
CA ALA A 136 -9.23 11.19 2.16
C ALA A 136 -8.31 12.03 3.07
N SER A 137 -8.90 12.50 4.18
CA SER A 137 -8.33 13.43 5.17
C SER A 137 -8.57 12.91 6.57
#